data_AF-A7I185-F1
#
_entry.id   AF-A7I185-F1
#
_cell.length_a   1.000
_cell.length_b   1.000
_cell.length_c   1.000
_cell.angle_alpha   90.00
_cell.angle_beta   90.00
_cell.angle_gamma   90.00
#
_symmetry.space_group_name_H-M   'P 1'
#
loop_
_entity.id
_entity.type
_entity.pdbx_description
1 polymer ?
#
loop_
_entity_poly.entity_id
_entity_poly.type
_entity_poly.pdbx_seq_one_letter_code
_entity_poly.pdbx_strand_id
1 'polypeptide(L)'
;MISECEKISEFNGKIKIKFNFESLKKGNIKMQSFKECLDDIKLKRVLIIHGFNSSGNGTTASNIKSVLNDFGITKIIAPNFNLLNYDETISKINELSKNVDIVIGHSLGGYYAMSLERPENFKILINPCIDPSIINLTLNSNKKINLRGLNRQLTFGMFAKSDELFDFYDYFKDNFSAEFYGVLNYTRIPGTHRPDKDSLERGLIKAFEYFTKIHNSIDLIPDETLPINENSIFNDFSKNQNLNEKFVNVLTGNDRETSKYKDKVYEILYNSYKDIGGVAGLENPDNLISDSDFWKLEIKNNEILSVFIYTFKRGGRKVQYIGTNGTPEGKKSMYNIVKDDLRLKDRNAWIECSGAVEHIYLKMGARKMPIDEVRKRLQDKEVLDLTDKDIKSYKGKNNINDGYHYKRIIGGKYHIKLMVY
;
A
#
# COMPACT_ATOMS: atom_id res chain seq x y z
N MET A 1 3.50 20.33 19.75
CA MET A 1 3.39 21.71 19.28
C MET A 1 2.56 21.73 18.01
N ILE A 2 1.25 21.94 18.12
CA ILE A 2 0.36 22.27 16.98
C ILE A 2 -0.58 23.37 17.48
N SER A 3 -0.14 24.60 17.33
CA SER A 3 -0.90 25.85 17.19
C SER A 3 -0.21 26.55 16.00
N GLU A 4 -0.82 27.22 15.04
CA GLU A 4 -1.98 28.09 15.01
C GLU A 4 -2.65 28.03 13.62
N CYS A 5 -3.97 28.09 13.58
CA CYS A 5 -4.70 28.67 12.45
C CYS A 5 -4.98 30.13 12.85
N GLU A 6 -4.32 31.11 12.21
CA GLU A 6 -4.67 32.52 12.43
C GLU A 6 -5.67 33.06 11.39
N LYS A 7 -6.60 33.81 11.95
CA LYS A 7 -7.76 34.59 11.45
C LYS A 7 -7.98 34.76 9.93
N ILE A 8 -9.23 34.45 9.59
CA ILE A 8 -9.96 34.80 8.37
C ILE A 8 -10.42 36.27 8.47
N SER A 9 -10.17 37.09 7.46
CA SER A 9 -10.88 38.37 7.27
C SER A 9 -11.72 38.29 6.00
N GLU A 10 -13.02 38.52 6.14
CA GLU A 10 -13.98 38.58 5.02
C GLU A 10 -13.76 39.81 4.15
N PHE A 11 -13.70 39.61 2.83
CA PHE A 11 -14.00 40.67 1.87
C PHE A 11 -14.69 40.06 0.65
N ASN A 12 -15.95 40.46 0.43
CA ASN A 12 -16.76 40.25 -0.78
C ASN A 12 -17.02 38.79 -1.22
N GLY A 13 -17.50 37.92 -0.32
CA GLY A 13 -18.25 36.70 -0.69
C GLY A 13 -17.49 35.65 -1.51
N LYS A 14 -16.16 35.73 -1.60
CA LYS A 14 -15.29 34.69 -2.16
C LYS A 14 -14.21 34.35 -1.15
N ILE A 15 -14.31 33.16 -0.55
CA ILE A 15 -13.26 32.62 0.31
C ILE A 15 -12.03 32.36 -0.57
N LYS A 16 -10.97 33.14 -0.39
CA LYS A 16 -9.66 32.91 -1.00
C LYS A 16 -8.76 32.32 0.07
N ILE A 17 -8.61 31.00 0.09
CA ILE A 17 -7.70 30.32 1.02
C ILE A 17 -6.26 30.56 0.53
N LYS A 18 -5.49 31.32 1.31
CA LYS A 18 -4.06 31.56 1.06
C LYS A 18 -3.28 30.54 1.90
N PHE A 19 -2.80 29.47 1.27
CA PHE A 19 -1.92 28.50 1.94
C PHE A 19 -0.56 29.14 2.22
N ASN A 20 -0.17 29.26 3.49
CA ASN A 20 1.16 29.71 3.87
C ASN A 20 2.10 28.50 3.95
N PHE A 21 3.06 28.40 3.01
CA PHE A 21 3.96 27.25 2.85
C PHE A 21 5.32 27.43 3.56
N GLU A 22 5.49 28.44 4.40
CA GLU A 22 6.83 28.80 4.91
C GLU A 22 7.41 27.86 5.98
N SER A 23 6.64 26.95 6.58
CA SER A 23 7.16 26.08 7.65
C SER A 23 7.86 24.78 7.20
N LEU A 24 7.95 24.50 5.89
CA LEU A 24 8.50 23.23 5.35
C LEU A 24 9.94 23.31 4.81
N LYS A 25 10.66 24.43 4.98
CA LYS A 25 12.01 24.65 4.41
C LYS A 25 13.19 24.17 5.28
N LYS A 26 13.11 23.01 5.95
CA LYS A 26 14.31 22.38 6.55
C LYS A 26 14.43 20.91 6.17
N GLY A 27 15.08 20.69 5.03
CA GLY A 27 15.52 19.38 4.54
C GLY A 27 15.51 19.37 3.01
N ASN A 28 16.67 19.24 2.38
CA ASN A 28 16.86 19.20 0.92
C ASN A 28 16.29 17.91 0.29
N ILE A 29 14.96 17.78 0.27
CA ILE A 29 14.22 16.81 -0.54
C ILE A 29 13.17 17.62 -1.29
N LYS A 30 13.16 17.55 -2.63
CA LYS A 30 12.04 18.07 -3.45
C LYS A 30 10.79 17.25 -3.13
N MET A 31 10.06 17.60 -2.08
CA MET A 31 8.67 17.17 -1.94
C MET A 31 7.88 17.83 -3.08
N GLN A 32 7.28 17.01 -3.93
CA GLN A 32 6.27 17.46 -4.88
C GLN A 32 5.22 18.28 -4.10
N SER A 33 4.94 19.48 -4.57
CA SER A 33 4.01 20.38 -3.89
C SER A 33 2.60 19.77 -3.94
N PHE A 34 1.78 19.99 -2.91
CA PHE A 34 0.36 19.55 -2.92
C PHE A 34 -0.40 20.05 -4.17
N LYS A 35 0.07 21.16 -4.76
CA LYS A 35 -0.45 21.70 -6.02
C LYS A 35 -0.18 20.79 -7.23
N GLU A 36 1.00 20.20 -7.33
CA GLU A 36 1.34 19.23 -8.40
C GLU A 36 0.60 17.90 -8.20
N CYS A 37 0.35 17.51 -6.94
CA CYS A 37 -0.49 16.37 -6.56
C CYS A 37 -1.95 16.55 -7.03
N LEU A 38 -2.50 17.75 -6.88
CA LEU A 38 -3.85 18.08 -7.37
C LEU A 38 -3.99 17.95 -8.89
N ASP A 39 -2.93 18.19 -9.66
CA ASP A 39 -3.00 18.12 -11.13
C ASP A 39 -3.20 16.69 -11.65
N ASP A 40 -2.58 15.68 -11.04
CA ASP A 40 -2.83 14.26 -11.37
C ASP A 40 -4.25 13.83 -10.98
N ILE A 41 -4.74 14.34 -9.84
CA ILE A 41 -6.06 13.98 -9.32
C ILE A 41 -7.20 14.51 -10.20
N LYS A 42 -7.04 15.68 -10.84
CA LYS A 42 -8.06 16.29 -11.73
C LYS A 42 -8.48 15.39 -12.89
N LEU A 43 -7.58 14.53 -13.38
CA LEU A 43 -7.85 13.65 -14.52
C LEU A 43 -8.62 12.38 -14.13
N LYS A 44 -8.69 12.08 -12.83
CA LYS A 44 -9.28 10.85 -12.30
C LYS A 44 -10.81 10.85 -12.45
N ARG A 45 -11.34 9.66 -12.67
CA ARG A 45 -12.76 9.34 -12.77
C ARG A 45 -13.23 8.80 -11.43
N VAL A 46 -14.38 9.30 -10.95
CA VAL A 46 -14.89 8.98 -9.60
C VAL A 46 -16.25 8.32 -9.69
N LEU A 47 -16.43 7.18 -9.00
CA LEU A 47 -17.73 6.57 -8.73
C LEU A 47 -18.15 6.89 -7.29
N ILE A 48 -19.34 7.44 -7.10
CA ILE A 48 -19.94 7.65 -5.78
C ILE A 48 -21.05 6.61 -5.54
N ILE A 49 -20.97 5.91 -4.42
CA ILE A 49 -21.96 4.96 -3.93
C ILE A 49 -22.66 5.59 -2.71
N HIS A 50 -23.96 5.86 -2.85
CA HIS A 50 -24.74 6.53 -1.82
C HIS A 50 -25.06 5.62 -0.62
N GLY A 51 -25.50 6.21 0.48
CA GLY A 51 -25.98 5.50 1.67
C GLY A 51 -27.41 4.95 1.53
N PHE A 52 -27.86 4.24 2.57
CA PHE A 52 -29.21 3.70 2.66
C PHE A 52 -30.27 4.81 2.60
N ASN A 53 -31.41 4.53 1.96
CA ASN A 53 -32.50 5.48 1.74
C ASN A 53 -32.06 6.83 1.13
N SER A 54 -31.05 6.79 0.26
CA SER A 54 -30.49 7.94 -0.45
C SER A 54 -30.41 7.63 -1.94
N SER A 55 -29.81 8.54 -2.71
CA SER A 55 -29.66 8.43 -4.15
C SER A 55 -28.34 9.06 -4.60
N GLY A 56 -27.97 8.84 -5.85
CA GLY A 56 -26.81 9.50 -6.46
C GLY A 56 -26.92 11.03 -6.53
N ASN A 57 -28.12 11.58 -6.30
CA ASN A 57 -28.40 13.01 -6.19
C ASN A 57 -28.79 13.44 -4.77
N GLY A 58 -28.68 12.56 -3.78
CA GLY A 58 -28.94 12.89 -2.37
C GLY A 58 -27.94 13.92 -1.82
N THR A 59 -28.24 14.46 -0.64
CA THR A 59 -27.47 15.57 -0.03
C THR A 59 -25.97 15.26 0.08
N THR A 60 -25.59 14.11 0.63
CA THR A 60 -24.17 13.75 0.80
C THR A 60 -23.48 13.57 -0.55
N ALA A 61 -24.12 12.90 -1.52
CA ALA A 61 -23.55 12.73 -2.86
C ALA A 61 -23.36 14.09 -3.57
N SER A 62 -24.30 15.02 -3.40
CA SER A 62 -24.22 16.37 -3.93
C SER A 62 -23.12 17.20 -3.27
N ASN A 63 -22.94 17.07 -1.95
CA ASN A 63 -21.84 17.71 -1.24
C ASN A 63 -20.48 17.17 -1.69
N ILE A 64 -20.34 15.84 -1.82
CA ILE A 64 -19.12 15.21 -2.34
C ILE A 64 -18.82 15.71 -3.75
N LYS A 65 -19.82 15.72 -4.66
CA LYS A 65 -19.68 16.27 -6.02
C LYS A 65 -19.19 17.72 -6.01
N SER A 66 -19.75 18.56 -5.15
CA SER A 66 -19.34 19.97 -5.01
C SER A 66 -17.86 20.07 -4.65
N VAL A 67 -17.43 19.37 -3.59
CA VAL A 67 -16.04 19.44 -3.11
C VAL A 67 -15.06 18.86 -4.13
N LEU A 68 -15.42 17.76 -4.81
CA LEU A 68 -14.59 17.20 -5.88
C LEU A 68 -14.45 18.17 -7.07
N ASN A 69 -15.52 18.88 -7.43
CA ASN A 69 -15.46 19.93 -8.46
C ASN A 69 -14.58 21.10 -8.02
N ASP A 70 -14.58 21.47 -6.74
CA ASP A 70 -13.70 22.51 -6.18
C ASP A 70 -12.21 22.10 -6.27
N PHE A 71 -11.92 20.80 -6.22
CA PHE A 71 -10.59 20.24 -6.54
C PHE A 71 -10.31 20.08 -8.04
N GLY A 72 -11.28 20.37 -8.91
CA GLY A 72 -11.17 20.26 -10.37
C GLY A 72 -11.42 18.86 -10.94
N ILE A 73 -11.94 17.93 -10.13
CA ILE A 73 -12.29 16.57 -10.57
C ILE A 73 -13.71 16.61 -11.13
N THR A 74 -13.84 16.52 -12.46
CA THR A 74 -15.14 16.72 -13.14
C THR A 74 -15.78 15.42 -13.64
N LYS A 75 -15.01 14.34 -13.77
CA LYS A 75 -15.50 13.04 -14.27
C LYS A 75 -16.11 12.22 -13.14
N ILE A 76 -17.28 12.63 -12.66
CA ILE A 76 -17.96 12.01 -11.51
C ILE A 76 -19.24 11.31 -11.97
N ILE A 77 -19.37 10.02 -11.63
CA ILE A 77 -20.60 9.24 -11.79
C ILE A 77 -21.17 8.89 -10.42
N ALA A 78 -22.48 9.08 -10.24
CA ALA A 78 -23.20 8.75 -9.01
C ALA A 78 -24.58 8.22 -9.38
N PRO A 79 -24.70 6.94 -9.77
CA PRO A 79 -25.98 6.34 -10.12
C PRO A 79 -26.80 6.00 -8.87
N ASN A 80 -28.07 5.66 -9.08
CA ASN A 80 -28.90 5.07 -8.03
C ASN A 80 -28.65 3.56 -7.96
N PHE A 81 -28.52 3.05 -6.74
CA PHE A 81 -28.30 1.65 -6.41
C PHE A 81 -29.45 1.12 -5.56
N ASN A 82 -29.85 -0.13 -5.82
CA ASN A 82 -30.78 -0.86 -4.99
C ASN A 82 -30.01 -1.54 -3.83
N LEU A 83 -29.61 -0.75 -2.83
CA LEU A 83 -28.74 -1.21 -1.74
C LEU A 83 -29.33 -2.31 -0.84
N LEU A 84 -30.60 -2.69 -1.05
CA LEU A 84 -31.21 -3.85 -0.40
C LEU A 84 -30.96 -5.15 -1.17
N ASN A 85 -30.67 -5.05 -2.46
CA ASN A 85 -30.28 -6.17 -3.31
C ASN A 85 -28.75 -6.20 -3.45
N TYR A 86 -28.11 -7.04 -2.64
CA TYR A 86 -26.66 -7.15 -2.62
C TYR A 86 -26.07 -7.56 -3.96
N ASP A 87 -26.58 -8.64 -4.58
CA ASP A 87 -26.00 -9.21 -5.81
C ASP A 87 -26.14 -8.25 -7.00
N GLU A 88 -27.30 -7.62 -7.14
CA GLU A 88 -27.54 -6.60 -8.17
C GLU A 88 -26.60 -5.40 -7.97
N THR A 89 -26.51 -4.90 -6.74
CA THR A 89 -25.70 -3.72 -6.41
C THR A 89 -24.22 -3.99 -6.63
N ILE A 90 -23.68 -5.10 -6.10
CA ILE A 90 -22.26 -5.41 -6.23
C ILE A 90 -21.88 -5.71 -7.68
N SER A 91 -22.76 -6.36 -8.46
CA SER A 91 -22.55 -6.59 -9.90
C SER A 91 -22.45 -5.26 -10.66
N LYS A 92 -23.37 -4.32 -10.39
CA LYS A 92 -23.36 -2.99 -11.00
C LYS A 92 -22.14 -2.17 -10.60
N ILE A 93 -21.74 -2.20 -9.33
CA ILE A 93 -20.53 -1.53 -8.84
C ILE A 93 -19.30 -2.12 -9.51
N ASN A 94 -19.20 -3.44 -9.58
CA ASN A 94 -18.10 -4.13 -10.25
C ASN A 94 -17.97 -3.69 -11.72
N GLU A 95 -19.07 -3.57 -12.45
CA GLU A 95 -19.02 -3.13 -13.84
C GLU A 95 -18.56 -1.68 -13.97
N LEU A 96 -19.17 -0.76 -13.22
CA LEU A 96 -18.84 0.67 -13.27
C LEU A 96 -17.39 0.94 -12.81
N SER A 97 -16.92 0.17 -11.81
CA SER A 97 -15.60 0.35 -11.23
C SER A 97 -14.43 0.08 -12.20
N LYS A 98 -14.66 -0.68 -13.27
CA LYS A 98 -13.65 -0.93 -14.34
C LYS A 98 -13.21 0.37 -15.03
N ASN A 99 -14.07 1.38 -15.02
CA ASN A 99 -13.90 2.64 -15.74
C ASN A 99 -13.80 3.84 -14.80
N VAL A 100 -13.38 3.62 -13.56
CA VAL A 100 -13.08 4.71 -12.62
C VAL A 100 -11.76 4.47 -11.92
N ASP A 101 -11.17 5.52 -11.39
CA ASP A 101 -9.90 5.45 -10.66
C ASP A 101 -10.16 5.50 -9.16
N ILE A 102 -11.22 6.21 -8.74
CA ILE A 102 -11.60 6.40 -7.34
C ILE A 102 -13.03 5.95 -7.11
N VAL A 103 -13.27 5.21 -6.03
CA VAL A 103 -14.60 4.82 -5.56
C VAL A 103 -14.85 5.44 -4.18
N ILE A 104 -15.90 6.23 -4.05
CA ILE A 104 -16.28 6.87 -2.79
C ILE A 104 -17.59 6.27 -2.29
N GLY A 105 -17.57 5.64 -1.12
CA GLY A 105 -18.75 5.05 -0.50
C GLY A 105 -19.14 5.77 0.78
N HIS A 106 -20.41 6.15 0.93
CA HIS A 106 -20.95 6.74 2.16
C HIS A 106 -21.91 5.79 2.88
N SER A 107 -21.80 5.64 4.20
CA SER A 107 -22.73 4.80 5.00
C SER A 107 -22.80 3.37 4.45
N LEU A 108 -23.98 2.85 4.12
CA LEU A 108 -24.14 1.55 3.46
C LEU A 108 -23.41 1.47 2.10
N GLY A 109 -23.24 2.58 1.37
CA GLY A 109 -22.39 2.61 0.19
C GLY A 109 -20.91 2.36 0.50
N GLY A 110 -20.48 2.67 1.73
CA GLY A 110 -19.17 2.31 2.27
C GLY A 110 -18.99 0.79 2.39
N TYR A 111 -20.01 0.06 2.87
CA TYR A 111 -20.01 -1.41 2.90
C TYR A 111 -19.73 -2.02 1.52
N TYR A 112 -20.40 -1.51 0.49
CA TYR A 112 -20.22 -1.99 -0.88
C TYR A 112 -18.86 -1.59 -1.45
N ALA A 113 -18.39 -0.38 -1.18
CA ALA A 113 -17.04 0.05 -1.57
C ALA A 113 -15.97 -0.86 -0.93
N MET A 114 -16.13 -1.24 0.35
CA MET A 114 -15.23 -2.18 1.04
C MET A 114 -15.30 -3.59 0.44
N SER A 115 -16.48 -4.02 0.01
CA SER A 115 -16.72 -5.33 -0.60
C SER A 115 -16.20 -5.45 -2.05
N LEU A 116 -15.81 -4.33 -2.67
CA LEU A 116 -15.23 -4.31 -4.01
C LEU A 116 -13.78 -4.82 -3.96
N GLU A 117 -13.50 -5.99 -4.51
CA GLU A 117 -12.17 -6.60 -4.56
C GLU A 117 -11.38 -6.16 -5.82
N ARG A 118 -11.22 -4.84 -5.99
CA ARG A 118 -10.44 -4.25 -7.10
C ARG A 118 -9.29 -3.38 -6.61
N PRO A 119 -8.03 -3.86 -6.68
CA PRO A 119 -6.86 -3.09 -6.27
C PRO A 119 -6.46 -2.01 -7.29
N GLU A 120 -7.15 -1.87 -8.42
CA GLU A 120 -6.94 -0.76 -9.35
C GLU A 120 -7.65 0.53 -8.89
N ASN A 121 -8.63 0.41 -8.00
CA ASN A 121 -9.41 1.54 -7.50
C ASN A 121 -8.89 2.00 -6.13
N PHE A 122 -8.66 3.30 -6.00
CA PHE A 122 -8.52 3.93 -4.68
C PHE A 122 -9.91 4.15 -4.07
N LYS A 123 -10.11 3.74 -2.82
CA LYS A 123 -11.40 3.76 -2.14
C LYS A 123 -11.41 4.77 -1.03
N ILE A 124 -12.42 5.63 -0.98
CA ILE A 124 -12.64 6.58 0.11
C ILE A 124 -13.96 6.21 0.78
N LEU A 125 -13.89 5.86 2.05
CA LEU A 125 -15.04 5.45 2.85
C LEU A 125 -15.43 6.60 3.77
N ILE A 126 -16.68 7.06 3.69
CA ILE A 126 -17.19 8.17 4.51
C ILE A 126 -18.25 7.62 5.44
N ASN A 127 -17.99 7.65 6.74
CA ASN A 127 -18.84 7.05 7.78
C ASN A 127 -19.35 5.67 7.34
N PRO A 128 -18.46 4.73 6.97
CA PRO A 128 -18.88 3.46 6.38
C PRO A 128 -19.66 2.62 7.38
N CYS A 129 -20.77 2.03 6.93
CA CYS A 129 -21.39 0.91 7.64
C CYS A 129 -20.52 -0.32 7.39
N ILE A 130 -19.77 -0.80 8.39
CA ILE A 130 -18.91 -1.98 8.24
C ILE A 130 -19.72 -3.27 8.45
N ASP A 131 -20.73 -3.21 9.32
CA ASP A 131 -21.63 -4.31 9.62
C ASP A 131 -23.09 -3.87 9.39
N PRO A 132 -23.75 -4.30 8.30
CA PRO A 132 -25.14 -3.96 8.00
C PRO A 132 -26.15 -4.42 9.07
N SER A 133 -25.81 -5.39 9.92
CA SER A 133 -26.70 -5.85 10.99
C SER A 133 -26.98 -4.74 12.01
N ILE A 134 -26.05 -3.78 12.18
CA ILE A 134 -26.22 -2.64 13.11
C ILE A 134 -27.35 -1.70 12.71
N ILE A 135 -27.75 -1.71 11.43
CA ILE A 135 -28.88 -0.95 10.89
C ILE A 135 -30.08 -1.85 10.57
N ASN A 136 -30.16 -3.03 11.19
CA ASN A 136 -31.21 -4.03 11.00
C ASN A 136 -31.37 -4.50 9.54
N LEU A 137 -30.28 -4.47 8.76
CA LEU A 137 -30.26 -4.99 7.40
C LEU A 137 -29.53 -6.33 7.36
N THR A 138 -30.29 -7.39 7.10
CA THR A 138 -29.71 -8.69 6.71
C THR A 138 -29.53 -8.69 5.21
N LEU A 139 -28.35 -8.32 4.74
CA LEU A 139 -27.98 -8.55 3.35
C LEU A 139 -27.69 -10.06 3.20
N ASN A 140 -28.30 -10.72 2.21
CA ASN A 140 -28.18 -12.17 1.95
C ASN A 140 -26.75 -12.64 1.57
N SER A 141 -25.72 -11.83 1.83
CA SER A 141 -24.33 -12.16 1.54
C SER A 141 -23.66 -12.77 2.76
N ASN A 142 -23.31 -14.06 2.69
CA ASN A 142 -22.34 -14.68 3.61
C ASN A 142 -20.90 -14.15 3.42
N LYS A 143 -20.71 -13.07 2.66
CA LYS A 143 -19.39 -12.58 2.25
C LYS A 143 -18.86 -11.63 3.32
N LYS A 144 -17.96 -12.13 4.17
CA LYS A 144 -17.23 -11.34 5.15
C LYS A 144 -16.32 -10.35 4.41
N ILE A 145 -16.35 -9.07 4.81
CA ILE A 145 -15.43 -8.05 4.27
C ILE A 145 -13.99 -8.52 4.49
N ASN A 146 -13.22 -8.63 3.40
CA ASN A 146 -11.81 -9.03 3.43
C ASN A 146 -10.91 -7.90 2.92
N LEU A 147 -10.76 -6.84 3.71
CA LEU A 147 -9.74 -5.81 3.45
C LEU A 147 -8.37 -6.27 3.96
N ARG A 148 -7.60 -6.92 3.09
CA ARG A 148 -6.21 -7.32 3.33
C ARG A 148 -5.27 -6.79 2.23
N GLY A 149 -3.96 -6.89 2.50
CA GLY A 149 -2.91 -6.53 1.53
C GLY A 149 -3.08 -5.14 0.93
N LEU A 150 -2.98 -5.07 -0.41
CA LEU A 150 -3.12 -3.82 -1.16
C LEU A 150 -4.52 -3.22 -1.10
N ASN A 151 -5.58 -4.04 -1.06
CA ASN A 151 -6.96 -3.53 -0.93
C ASN A 151 -7.14 -2.72 0.36
N ARG A 152 -6.49 -3.14 1.46
CA ARG A 152 -6.46 -2.37 2.71
C ARG A 152 -5.72 -1.04 2.56
N GLN A 153 -4.59 -1.04 1.84
CA GLN A 153 -3.77 0.16 1.62
C GLN A 153 -4.43 1.14 0.67
N LEU A 154 -5.15 0.66 -0.35
CA LEU A 154 -5.88 1.51 -1.28
C LEU A 154 -7.27 1.91 -0.75
N THR A 155 -7.49 1.80 0.55
CA THR A 155 -8.73 2.18 1.21
C THR A 155 -8.45 3.22 2.29
N PHE A 156 -9.09 4.38 2.18
CA PHE A 156 -9.00 5.48 3.12
C PHE A 156 -10.32 5.70 3.87
N GLY A 157 -10.29 5.70 5.20
CA GLY A 157 -11.47 5.89 6.05
C GLY A 157 -11.64 7.31 6.59
N MET A 158 -12.81 7.91 6.40
CA MET A 158 -13.22 9.19 6.96
C MET A 158 -14.35 8.96 7.95
N PHE A 159 -14.14 9.38 9.21
CA PHE A 159 -15.08 9.15 10.30
C PHE A 159 -15.44 10.46 10.97
N ALA A 160 -16.73 10.81 10.97
CA ALA A 160 -17.24 11.97 11.67
C ALA A 160 -17.10 11.78 13.19
N LYS A 161 -16.81 12.88 13.91
CA LYS A 161 -16.67 12.86 15.37
C LYS A 161 -17.99 12.72 16.12
N SER A 162 -19.09 13.11 15.49
CA SER A 162 -20.43 13.11 16.08
C SER A 162 -21.41 12.35 15.19
N ASP A 163 -20.96 11.23 14.62
CA ASP A 163 -21.84 10.32 13.88
C ASP A 163 -22.88 9.72 14.84
N GLU A 164 -24.14 10.08 14.61
CA GLU A 164 -25.28 9.71 15.44
C GLU A 164 -25.84 8.32 15.13
N LEU A 165 -25.41 7.67 14.04
CA LEU A 165 -25.88 6.35 13.66
C LEU A 165 -24.94 5.26 14.15
N PHE A 166 -23.65 5.39 13.88
CA PHE A 166 -22.63 4.42 14.29
C PHE A 166 -21.23 5.01 14.19
N ASP A 167 -20.31 4.50 15.01
CA ASP A 167 -18.90 4.89 14.96
C ASP A 167 -18.00 3.66 14.80
N PHE A 168 -17.57 3.41 13.57
CA PHE A 168 -16.66 2.32 13.23
C PHE A 168 -15.18 2.75 13.20
N TYR A 169 -14.83 3.93 13.72
CA TYR A 169 -13.45 4.42 13.68
C TYR A 169 -12.47 3.48 14.37
N ASP A 170 -12.73 3.08 15.63
CA ASP A 170 -11.81 2.22 16.38
C ASP A 170 -11.73 0.83 15.74
N TYR A 171 -12.87 0.30 15.28
CA TYR A 171 -12.88 -0.95 14.53
C TYR A 171 -12.02 -0.87 13.26
N PHE A 172 -12.16 0.20 12.46
CA PHE A 172 -11.35 0.38 11.26
C PHE A 172 -9.87 0.55 11.60
N LYS A 173 -9.56 1.33 12.62
CA LYS A 173 -8.19 1.53 13.11
C LYS A 173 -7.55 0.21 13.52
N ASP A 174 -8.25 -0.63 14.27
CA ASP A 174 -7.67 -1.85 14.81
C ASP A 174 -7.54 -2.96 13.74
N ASN A 175 -8.44 -2.98 12.75
CA ASN A 175 -8.51 -4.07 11.76
C ASN A 175 -7.95 -3.71 10.38
N PHE A 176 -8.05 -2.44 9.97
CA PHE A 176 -7.80 -1.99 8.60
C PHE A 176 -6.79 -0.84 8.50
N SER A 177 -6.18 -0.40 9.61
CA SER A 177 -5.17 0.65 9.54
C SER A 177 -3.96 0.24 8.72
N ALA A 178 -3.48 1.21 7.94
CA ALA A 178 -2.22 1.17 7.21
C ALA A 178 -1.55 2.55 7.33
N GLU A 179 -0.22 2.57 7.36
CA GLU A 179 0.57 3.80 7.44
C GLU A 179 1.56 3.84 6.28
N PHE A 180 1.54 4.93 5.53
CA PHE A 180 2.47 5.21 4.43
C PHE A 180 3.13 6.57 4.67
N TYR A 181 4.46 6.57 4.85
CA TYR A 181 5.26 7.80 5.07
C TYR A 181 4.67 8.72 6.15
N GLY A 182 4.33 8.15 7.31
CA GLY A 182 3.77 8.91 8.44
C GLY A 182 2.30 9.33 8.27
N VAL A 183 1.60 8.87 7.23
CA VAL A 183 0.18 9.18 7.01
C VAL A 183 -0.63 7.90 7.13
N LEU A 184 -1.64 7.94 7.98
CA LEU A 184 -2.56 6.85 8.21
C LEU A 184 -3.65 6.85 7.13
N ASN A 185 -4.14 5.67 6.76
CA ASN A 185 -5.25 5.50 5.83
C ASN A 185 -6.62 5.81 6.46
N TYR A 186 -6.67 6.67 7.47
CA TYR A 186 -7.92 7.10 8.07
C TYR A 186 -7.78 8.47 8.75
N THR A 187 -8.90 9.14 8.94
CA THR A 187 -8.97 10.43 9.66
C THR A 187 -10.31 10.62 10.36
N ARG A 188 -10.29 11.43 11.44
CA ARG A 188 -11.50 12.00 12.03
C ARG A 188 -11.81 13.34 11.37
N ILE A 189 -13.08 13.58 11.05
CA ILE A 189 -13.59 14.86 10.54
C ILE A 189 -14.65 15.43 11.50
N PRO A 190 -14.83 16.75 11.58
CA PRO A 190 -16.00 17.31 12.25
C PRO A 190 -17.30 16.90 11.56
N GLY A 191 -18.43 17.09 12.24
CA GLY A 191 -19.77 16.82 11.67
C GLY A 191 -20.40 15.51 12.16
N THR A 192 -21.47 15.13 11.46
CA THR A 192 -22.41 14.07 11.80
C THR A 192 -22.35 12.92 10.79
N HIS A 193 -23.31 11.99 10.84
CA HIS A 193 -23.41 10.89 9.87
C HIS A 193 -23.46 11.37 8.41
N ARG A 194 -23.96 12.58 8.17
CA ARG A 194 -23.99 13.25 6.87
C ARG A 194 -23.09 14.50 6.91
N PRO A 195 -21.77 14.35 6.68
CA PRO A 195 -20.86 15.48 6.79
C PRO A 195 -21.21 16.61 5.83
N ASP A 196 -21.02 17.85 6.30
CA ASP A 196 -21.13 19.05 5.46
C ASP A 196 -19.94 19.19 4.50
N LYS A 197 -19.98 20.19 3.63
CA LYS A 197 -18.94 20.41 2.61
C LYS A 197 -17.57 20.65 3.24
N ASP A 198 -17.48 21.47 4.27
CA ASP A 198 -16.21 21.83 4.92
C ASP A 198 -15.56 20.61 5.59
N SER A 199 -16.38 19.77 6.22
CA SER A 199 -15.93 18.52 6.85
C SER A 199 -15.45 17.51 5.80
N LEU A 200 -16.17 17.40 4.68
CA LEU A 200 -15.77 16.58 3.54
C LEU A 200 -14.48 17.08 2.90
N GLU A 201 -14.33 18.38 2.69
CA GLU A 201 -13.12 18.99 2.13
C GLU A 201 -11.89 18.66 2.97
N ARG A 202 -11.96 18.84 4.29
CA ARG A 202 -10.86 18.48 5.21
C ARG A 202 -10.50 17.01 5.12
N GLY A 203 -11.48 16.12 5.06
CA GLY A 203 -11.24 14.69 4.96
C GLY A 203 -10.68 14.27 3.60
N LEU A 204 -11.20 14.82 2.51
CA LEU A 204 -10.75 14.54 1.14
C LEU A 204 -9.32 15.04 0.90
N ILE A 205 -8.92 16.18 1.48
CA ILE A 205 -7.52 16.62 1.46
C ILE A 205 -6.62 15.53 2.06
N LYS A 206 -7.00 14.95 3.20
CA LYS A 206 -6.22 13.86 3.83
C LYS A 206 -6.24 12.57 3.02
N ALA A 207 -7.38 12.23 2.42
CA ALA A 207 -7.48 11.08 1.53
C ALA A 207 -6.56 11.23 0.31
N PHE A 208 -6.49 12.42 -0.27
CA PHE A 208 -5.64 12.70 -1.44
C PHE A 208 -4.16 12.85 -1.12
N GLU A 209 -3.81 13.45 0.04
CA GLU A 209 -2.45 13.40 0.57
C GLU A 209 -1.96 11.95 0.71
N TYR A 210 -2.81 11.05 1.22
CA TYR A 210 -2.52 9.63 1.36
C TYR A 210 -2.43 8.92 0.01
N PHE A 211 -3.39 9.15 -0.88
CA PHE A 211 -3.42 8.62 -2.25
C PHE A 211 -2.11 8.92 -2.99
N THR A 212 -1.67 10.17 -3.01
CA THR A 212 -0.45 10.55 -3.73
C THR A 212 0.80 9.96 -3.11
N LYS A 213 0.86 9.77 -1.79
CA LYS A 213 1.97 9.06 -1.16
C LYS A 213 2.07 7.61 -1.60
N ILE A 214 0.93 6.92 -1.72
CA ILE A 214 0.89 5.57 -2.25
C ILE A 214 1.25 5.59 -3.74
N HIS A 215 0.59 6.42 -4.54
CA HIS A 215 0.76 6.45 -5.99
C HIS A 215 2.19 6.79 -6.37
N ASN A 216 2.82 7.81 -5.79
CA ASN A 216 4.23 8.12 -6.02
C ASN A 216 5.14 6.97 -5.58
N SER A 217 4.77 6.20 -4.55
CA SER A 217 5.56 5.03 -4.15
C SER A 217 5.45 3.86 -5.12
N ILE A 218 4.35 3.80 -5.88
CA ILE A 218 4.10 2.84 -6.95
C ILE A 218 4.77 3.34 -8.25
N ASP A 219 4.70 4.64 -8.55
CA ASP A 219 5.14 5.28 -9.80
C ASP A 219 6.62 5.69 -9.80
N LEU A 220 7.29 5.82 -8.65
CA LEU A 220 8.76 6.02 -8.56
C LEU A 220 9.56 4.76 -8.94
N ILE A 221 8.96 3.89 -9.75
CA ILE A 221 9.59 2.79 -10.46
C ILE A 221 9.67 3.29 -11.90
N PRO A 222 10.87 3.56 -12.45
CA PRO A 222 10.97 4.06 -13.82
C PRO A 222 10.33 3.05 -14.76
N ASP A 223 9.24 3.45 -15.40
CA ASP A 223 8.73 2.81 -16.60
C ASP A 223 9.63 3.28 -17.76
N GLU A 224 10.81 2.66 -17.89
CA GLU A 224 11.54 2.76 -19.13
C GLU A 224 10.89 1.81 -20.15
N THR A 225 9.93 2.34 -20.91
CA THR A 225 9.69 2.15 -22.35
C THR A 225 8.29 2.69 -22.65
N LEU A 226 7.93 3.41 -23.72
CA LEU A 226 8.52 4.03 -24.91
C LEU A 226 7.38 4.94 -25.46
N PRO A 227 7.65 5.98 -26.28
CA PRO A 227 6.60 6.83 -26.84
C PRO A 227 5.71 6.03 -27.80
N ILE A 228 4.40 6.06 -27.56
CA ILE A 228 3.39 5.52 -28.47
C ILE A 228 3.42 6.38 -29.73
N ASN A 229 3.95 5.83 -30.82
CA ASN A 229 3.72 6.36 -32.15
C ASN A 229 2.81 5.37 -32.88
N GLU A 230 1.52 5.68 -32.89
CA GLU A 230 0.53 4.99 -33.72
C GLU A 230 0.87 5.30 -35.18
N ASN A 231 1.56 4.38 -35.87
CA ASN A 231 1.48 4.09 -37.32
C ASN A 231 2.73 3.31 -37.77
N SER A 232 2.68 1.98 -37.77
CA SER A 232 3.18 1.15 -38.88
C SER A 232 3.00 -0.33 -38.56
N ILE A 233 1.92 -0.87 -39.07
CA ILE A 233 1.67 -2.30 -39.27
C ILE A 233 2.58 -2.77 -40.44
N PHE A 234 3.28 -3.88 -40.20
CA PHE A 234 3.93 -4.81 -41.14
C PHE A 234 5.33 -4.50 -41.73
N ASN A 235 6.15 -5.56 -41.66
CA ASN A 235 7.44 -5.84 -42.31
C ASN A 235 8.70 -5.44 -41.53
N ASP A 236 9.21 -6.34 -40.69
CA ASP A 236 10.43 -7.05 -41.09
C ASP A 236 10.73 -8.27 -40.19
N PHE A 237 10.70 -9.46 -40.81
CA PHE A 237 11.30 -10.67 -40.29
C PHE A 237 12.80 -10.62 -40.61
N SER A 238 13.65 -10.01 -39.76
CA SER A 238 15.05 -10.42 -39.65
C SER A 238 15.76 -9.85 -38.41
N LYS A 239 16.42 -10.76 -37.68
CA LYS A 239 17.60 -10.56 -36.83
C LYS A 239 17.68 -9.26 -36.01
N ASN A 240 17.10 -9.28 -34.81
CA ASN A 240 17.71 -8.68 -33.62
C ASN A 240 17.26 -9.45 -32.39
N GLN A 241 18.19 -10.15 -31.73
CA GLN A 241 17.98 -10.70 -30.39
C GLN A 241 17.91 -9.51 -29.41
N ASN A 242 16.73 -8.92 -29.25
CA ASN A 242 16.50 -7.92 -28.21
C ASN A 242 16.47 -8.65 -26.85
N LEU A 243 17.51 -8.41 -26.04
CA LEU A 243 17.59 -8.82 -24.64
C LEU A 243 16.51 -8.06 -23.86
N ASN A 244 15.34 -8.67 -23.67
CA ASN A 244 14.25 -8.10 -22.89
C ASN A 244 14.53 -8.33 -21.39
N GLU A 245 15.39 -7.50 -20.81
CA GLU A 245 15.56 -7.36 -19.36
C GLU A 245 14.50 -6.40 -18.80
N LYS A 246 13.76 -6.80 -17.77
CA LYS A 246 12.82 -5.91 -17.08
C LYS A 246 12.65 -6.26 -15.60
N PHE A 247 12.45 -5.23 -14.79
CA PHE A 247 11.91 -5.40 -13.45
C PHE A 247 10.38 -5.51 -13.54
N VAL A 248 9.81 -6.56 -12.94
CA VAL A 248 8.38 -6.75 -12.82
C VAL A 248 7.98 -6.65 -11.37
N ASN A 249 6.99 -5.80 -11.11
CA ASN A 249 6.47 -5.52 -9.78
C ASN A 249 5.10 -6.17 -9.65
N VAL A 250 5.04 -7.31 -8.99
CA VAL A 250 3.79 -8.06 -8.81
C VAL A 250 3.17 -7.64 -7.48
N LEU A 251 1.99 -7.03 -7.53
CA LEU A 251 1.24 -6.66 -6.33
C LEU A 251 0.29 -7.80 -5.93
N THR A 252 0.43 -8.30 -4.71
CA THR A 252 -0.41 -9.40 -4.23
C THR A 252 -1.81 -8.87 -3.93
N GLY A 253 -2.81 -9.46 -4.59
CA GLY A 253 -4.18 -8.95 -4.67
C GLY A 253 -4.64 -8.69 -6.11
N ASN A 254 -3.72 -8.69 -7.08
CA ASN A 254 -4.06 -8.80 -8.50
C ASN A 254 -3.92 -10.26 -8.95
N ASP A 255 -5.03 -11.01 -8.94
CA ASP A 255 -5.03 -12.46 -9.21
C ASP A 255 -4.42 -12.81 -10.57
N ARG A 256 -4.52 -11.93 -11.56
CA ARG A 256 -4.02 -12.17 -12.93
C ARG A 256 -2.49 -12.17 -12.99
N GLU A 257 -1.84 -11.20 -12.35
CA GLU A 257 -0.37 -11.10 -12.36
C GLU A 257 0.26 -12.10 -11.37
N THR A 258 -0.35 -12.27 -10.20
CA THR A 258 0.17 -13.16 -9.16
C THR A 258 0.11 -14.61 -9.61
N SER A 259 -0.99 -15.05 -10.24
CA SER A 259 -1.13 -16.43 -10.77
C SER A 259 -0.13 -16.76 -11.88
N LYS A 260 0.34 -15.75 -12.63
CA LYS A 260 1.30 -15.96 -13.72
C LYS A 260 2.69 -16.39 -13.22
N TYR A 261 3.09 -15.90 -12.04
CA TYR A 261 4.45 -16.07 -11.53
C TYR A 261 4.54 -16.94 -10.27
N LYS A 262 3.43 -17.18 -9.57
CA LYS A 262 3.43 -17.81 -8.23
C LYS A 262 4.24 -19.10 -8.14
N ASP A 263 4.07 -20.02 -9.09
CA ASP A 263 4.69 -21.34 -9.02
C ASP A 263 6.22 -21.26 -9.21
N LYS A 264 6.67 -20.46 -10.18
CA LYS A 264 8.09 -20.22 -10.43
C LYS A 264 8.75 -19.44 -9.30
N VAL A 265 8.04 -18.46 -8.73
CA VAL A 265 8.51 -17.69 -7.57
C VAL A 265 8.66 -18.62 -6.36
N TYR A 266 7.67 -19.48 -6.10
CA TYR A 266 7.72 -20.47 -5.04
C TYR A 266 8.90 -21.43 -5.23
N GLU A 267 9.11 -21.94 -6.44
CA GLU A 267 10.25 -22.83 -6.77
C GLU A 267 11.60 -22.17 -6.48
N ILE A 268 11.81 -20.93 -6.94
CA ILE A 268 13.04 -20.18 -6.70
C ILE A 268 13.31 -19.99 -5.20
N LEU A 269 12.27 -19.63 -4.43
CA LEU A 269 12.39 -19.44 -2.98
C LEU A 269 12.65 -20.76 -2.26
N TYR A 270 11.90 -21.81 -2.59
CA TYR A 270 12.09 -23.14 -2.03
C TYR A 270 13.55 -23.63 -2.23
N ASN A 271 14.06 -23.51 -3.45
CA ASN A 271 15.44 -23.88 -3.78
C ASN A 271 16.47 -23.00 -3.05
N SER A 272 16.23 -21.69 -2.95
CA SER A 272 17.16 -20.76 -2.29
C SER A 272 17.32 -21.00 -0.78
N TYR A 273 16.31 -21.61 -0.13
CA TYR A 273 16.31 -21.90 1.31
C TYR A 273 16.49 -23.40 1.63
N LYS A 274 16.60 -24.26 0.61
CA LYS A 274 16.67 -25.73 0.77
C LYS A 274 17.78 -26.16 1.75
N ASP A 275 18.97 -25.58 1.62
CA ASP A 275 20.15 -25.95 2.41
C ASP A 275 20.07 -25.51 3.89
N ILE A 276 19.11 -24.64 4.24
CA ILE A 276 18.90 -24.16 5.61
C ILE A 276 17.60 -24.69 6.23
N GLY A 277 17.03 -25.75 5.65
CA GLY A 277 15.84 -26.43 6.17
C GLY A 277 14.52 -25.89 5.60
N GLY A 278 14.57 -25.15 4.49
CA GLY A 278 13.39 -24.63 3.79
C GLY A 278 12.96 -23.22 4.21
N VAL A 279 11.87 -22.75 3.62
CA VAL A 279 11.31 -21.42 3.86
C VAL A 279 10.27 -21.50 4.99
N ALA A 280 10.56 -20.89 6.14
CA ALA A 280 9.61 -20.86 7.25
C ALA A 280 8.34 -20.07 6.87
N GLY A 281 7.16 -20.69 7.05
CA GLY A 281 5.87 -20.07 6.73
C GLY A 281 5.48 -20.12 5.26
N LEU A 282 6.17 -20.91 4.43
CA LEU A 282 5.85 -21.07 3.03
C LEU A 282 5.70 -22.56 2.67
N GLU A 283 4.51 -23.10 2.93
CA GLU A 283 4.20 -24.52 2.74
C GLU A 283 3.71 -24.81 1.32
N ASN A 284 3.08 -23.83 0.67
CA ASN A 284 2.58 -23.91 -0.69
C ASN A 284 2.62 -22.53 -1.40
N PRO A 285 2.48 -22.49 -2.74
CA PRO A 285 2.51 -21.25 -3.51
C PRO A 285 1.45 -20.21 -3.11
N ASP A 286 0.28 -20.64 -2.61
CA ASP A 286 -0.80 -19.73 -2.25
C ASP A 286 -0.48 -18.94 -0.97
N ASN A 287 0.38 -19.48 -0.08
CA ASN A 287 0.90 -18.74 1.07
C ASN A 287 1.69 -17.49 0.65
N LEU A 288 2.33 -17.48 -0.53
CA LEU A 288 3.01 -16.27 -1.02
C LEU A 288 2.04 -15.12 -1.20
N ILE A 289 0.82 -15.41 -1.67
CA ILE A 289 -0.18 -14.40 -1.99
C ILE A 289 -0.79 -13.84 -0.70
N SER A 290 -1.11 -14.71 0.26
CA SER A 290 -1.74 -14.30 1.52
C SER A 290 -0.82 -13.50 2.45
N ASP A 291 0.48 -13.78 2.41
CA ASP A 291 1.42 -13.33 3.45
C ASP A 291 2.36 -12.20 3.01
N SER A 292 2.29 -11.79 1.74
CA SER A 292 3.08 -10.70 1.19
C SER A 292 2.20 -9.61 0.60
N ASP A 293 2.77 -8.42 0.37
CA ASP A 293 2.08 -7.27 -0.25
C ASP A 293 2.59 -6.97 -1.66
N PHE A 294 3.84 -7.34 -1.95
CA PHE A 294 4.54 -6.90 -3.16
C PHE A 294 5.73 -7.82 -3.47
N TRP A 295 5.89 -8.21 -4.73
CA TRP A 295 7.06 -8.95 -5.23
C TRP A 295 7.81 -8.10 -6.25
N LYS A 296 9.13 -7.99 -6.10
CA LYS A 296 10.02 -7.43 -7.13
C LYS A 296 10.74 -8.60 -7.79
N LEU A 297 10.51 -8.76 -9.08
CA LEU A 297 11.12 -9.79 -9.93
C LEU A 297 12.02 -9.11 -10.94
N GLU A 298 13.20 -9.68 -11.21
CA GLU A 298 13.96 -9.32 -12.40
C GLU A 298 13.81 -10.46 -13.40
N ILE A 299 13.34 -10.14 -14.61
CA ILE A 299 13.05 -11.11 -15.66
C ILE A 299 13.93 -10.79 -16.86
N LYS A 300 14.60 -11.82 -17.38
CA LYS A 300 15.37 -11.75 -18.62
C LYS A 300 15.03 -12.94 -19.49
N ASN A 301 14.72 -12.71 -20.76
CA ASN A 301 14.37 -13.77 -21.71
C ASN A 301 13.27 -14.72 -21.18
N ASN A 302 12.25 -14.16 -20.50
CA ASN A 302 11.15 -14.88 -19.84
C ASN A 302 11.54 -15.79 -18.65
N GLU A 303 12.78 -15.71 -18.17
CA GLU A 303 13.23 -16.37 -16.95
C GLU A 303 13.32 -15.38 -15.78
N ILE A 304 12.87 -15.80 -14.60
CA ILE A 304 13.00 -15.02 -13.38
C ILE A 304 14.41 -15.23 -12.84
N LEU A 305 15.22 -14.17 -12.83
CA LEU A 305 16.60 -14.20 -12.36
C LEU A 305 16.67 -14.11 -10.83
N SER A 306 15.93 -13.16 -10.26
CA SER A 306 15.83 -12.98 -8.81
C SER A 306 14.44 -12.55 -8.36
N VAL A 307 14.16 -12.80 -7.09
CA VAL A 307 12.87 -12.60 -6.43
C VAL A 307 13.12 -11.91 -5.10
N PHE A 308 12.41 -10.81 -4.86
CA PHE A 308 12.27 -10.22 -3.53
C PHE A 308 10.79 -10.14 -3.17
N ILE A 309 10.42 -10.73 -2.04
CA ILE A 309 9.07 -10.68 -1.49
C ILE A 309 9.05 -9.68 -0.35
N TYR A 310 8.13 -8.73 -0.41
CA TYR A 310 7.98 -7.66 0.57
C TYR A 310 6.64 -7.74 1.28
N THR A 311 6.66 -7.27 2.52
CA THR A 311 5.46 -6.88 3.27
C THR A 311 5.57 -5.41 3.66
N PHE A 312 4.47 -4.67 3.56
CA PHE A 312 4.39 -3.32 4.08
C PHE A 312 4.07 -3.39 5.57
N LYS A 313 5.11 -3.22 6.39
CA LYS A 313 5.02 -3.30 7.85
C LYS A 313 5.78 -2.15 8.48
N ARG A 314 5.20 -1.60 9.55
CA ARG A 314 5.84 -0.59 10.40
C ARG A 314 6.33 0.64 9.62
N GLY A 315 5.49 1.15 8.70
CA GLY A 315 5.75 2.36 7.93
C GLY A 315 6.83 2.23 6.85
N GLY A 316 7.17 1.01 6.41
CA GLY A 316 8.17 0.77 5.38
C GLY A 316 8.01 -0.58 4.66
N ARG A 317 8.96 -0.87 3.76
CA ARG A 317 8.98 -2.13 2.99
C ARG A 317 9.87 -3.14 3.69
N LYS A 318 9.28 -4.12 4.35
CA LYS A 318 10.01 -5.23 4.94
C LYS A 318 10.26 -6.31 3.90
N VAL A 319 11.53 -6.60 3.59
CA VAL A 319 11.88 -7.80 2.80
C VAL A 319 11.65 -9.04 3.67
N GLN A 320 10.80 -9.95 3.18
CA GLN A 320 10.45 -11.21 3.84
C GLN A 320 11.26 -12.38 3.29
N TYR A 321 11.33 -12.50 1.95
CA TYR A 321 12.04 -13.57 1.27
C TYR A 321 12.88 -13.03 0.11
N ILE A 322 14.03 -13.65 -0.12
CA ILE A 322 14.92 -13.35 -1.25
C ILE A 322 15.34 -14.66 -1.89
N GLY A 323 15.27 -14.76 -3.21
CA GLY A 323 15.76 -15.92 -3.95
C GLY A 323 16.34 -15.56 -5.31
N THR A 324 17.11 -16.49 -5.87
CA THR A 324 17.64 -16.40 -7.24
C THR A 324 17.50 -17.75 -7.93
N ASN A 325 17.53 -17.77 -9.26
CA ASN A 325 17.60 -19.01 -10.03
C ASN A 325 18.95 -19.74 -9.91
N GLY A 326 19.89 -19.23 -9.09
CA GLY A 326 21.20 -19.83 -8.83
C GLY A 326 22.29 -19.47 -9.82
N THR A 327 21.96 -18.89 -10.98
CA THR A 327 22.95 -18.52 -12.01
C THR A 327 23.78 -17.30 -11.58
N PRO A 328 24.96 -17.09 -12.17
CA PRO A 328 25.74 -15.87 -11.95
C PRO A 328 24.93 -14.60 -12.23
N GLU A 329 24.09 -14.61 -13.27
CA GLU A 329 23.18 -13.53 -13.63
C GLU A 329 22.10 -13.34 -12.57
N GLY A 330 21.48 -14.41 -12.05
CA GLY A 330 20.52 -14.35 -10.95
C GLY A 330 21.12 -13.72 -9.69
N LYS A 331 22.37 -14.07 -9.37
CA LYS A 331 23.10 -13.45 -8.26
C LYS A 331 23.37 -11.97 -8.52
N LYS A 332 23.80 -11.60 -9.73
CA LYS A 332 24.00 -10.20 -10.15
C LYS A 332 22.71 -9.39 -10.04
N SER A 333 21.60 -9.96 -10.50
CA SER A 333 20.27 -9.39 -10.41
C SER A 333 19.86 -9.09 -8.96
N MET A 334 20.10 -10.02 -8.03
CA MET A 334 19.87 -9.76 -6.61
C MET A 334 20.66 -8.56 -6.09
N TYR A 335 21.93 -8.38 -6.48
CA TYR A 335 22.70 -7.20 -6.11
C TYR A 335 22.06 -5.91 -6.65
N ASN A 336 21.49 -5.91 -7.86
CA ASN A 336 20.81 -4.74 -8.41
C ASN A 336 19.60 -4.35 -7.55
N ILE A 337 18.80 -5.32 -7.12
CA ILE A 337 17.64 -5.06 -6.26
C ILE A 337 18.08 -4.52 -4.89
N VAL A 338 19.08 -5.13 -4.24
CA VAL A 338 19.62 -4.60 -2.96
C VAL A 338 20.14 -3.18 -3.14
N LYS A 339 20.85 -2.89 -4.24
CA LYS A 339 21.36 -1.54 -4.52
C LYS A 339 20.23 -0.51 -4.62
N ASP A 340 19.12 -0.88 -5.25
CA ASP A 340 17.94 -0.01 -5.32
C ASP A 340 17.32 0.25 -3.96
N ASP A 341 17.16 -0.78 -3.13
CA ASP A 341 16.58 -0.64 -1.79
C ASP A 341 17.44 0.27 -0.90
N LEU A 342 18.77 0.13 -0.95
CA LEU A 342 19.70 0.97 -0.18
C LEU A 342 19.77 2.41 -0.70
N ARG A 343 19.62 2.61 -2.02
CA ARG A 343 19.69 3.94 -2.65
C ARG A 343 18.45 4.77 -2.36
N LEU A 344 17.28 4.16 -2.39
CA LEU A 344 15.98 4.83 -2.31
C LEU A 344 15.49 4.91 -0.87
N LYS A 345 16.13 5.80 -0.10
CA LYS A 345 15.91 5.98 1.35
C LYS A 345 14.48 6.35 1.73
N ASP A 346 13.76 6.99 0.82
CA ASP A 346 12.36 7.34 0.99
C ASP A 346 11.49 6.08 1.18
N ARG A 347 11.81 4.97 0.49
CA ARG A 347 11.05 3.72 0.60
C ARG A 347 11.08 3.08 1.99
N ASN A 348 11.99 3.51 2.88
CA ASN A 348 12.18 2.96 4.21
C ASN A 348 12.22 1.42 4.17
N ALA A 349 13.00 0.87 3.23
CA ALA A 349 13.18 -0.57 3.08
C ALA A 349 13.99 -1.09 4.27
N TRP A 350 13.67 -2.30 4.73
CA TRP A 350 14.42 -2.96 5.79
C TRP A 350 14.28 -4.47 5.71
N ILE A 351 15.25 -5.20 6.28
CA ILE A 351 15.26 -6.66 6.29
C ILE A 351 15.81 -7.21 7.61
N GLU A 352 15.24 -8.31 8.09
CA GLU A 352 15.84 -9.17 9.13
C GLU A 352 16.67 -10.27 8.45
N CYS A 353 17.99 -10.10 8.39
CA CYS A 353 18.88 -10.97 7.65
C CYS A 353 19.86 -11.72 8.58
N SER A 354 20.47 -12.77 8.03
CA SER A 354 21.53 -13.55 8.67
C SER A 354 22.38 -14.25 7.59
N GLY A 355 23.65 -14.53 7.84
CA GLY A 355 24.47 -15.36 6.94
C GLY A 355 24.80 -14.70 5.60
N ALA A 356 24.52 -15.37 4.47
CA ALA A 356 24.91 -14.87 3.15
C ALA A 356 24.24 -13.53 2.79
N VAL A 357 22.93 -13.39 3.08
CA VAL A 357 22.18 -12.16 2.81
C VAL A 357 22.71 -11.01 3.67
N GLU A 358 22.99 -11.27 4.95
CA GLU A 358 23.59 -10.29 5.86
C GLU A 358 24.92 -9.77 5.33
N HIS A 359 25.80 -10.69 4.92
CA HIS A 359 27.09 -10.34 4.32
C HIS A 359 26.93 -9.47 3.06
N ILE A 360 25.94 -9.75 2.21
CA ILE A 360 25.67 -8.97 1.00
C ILE A 360 25.24 -7.55 1.35
N TYR A 361 24.24 -7.39 2.21
CA TYR A 361 23.75 -6.07 2.62
C TYR A 361 24.86 -5.24 3.27
N LEU A 362 25.63 -5.82 4.20
CA LEU A 362 26.74 -5.11 4.84
C LEU A 362 27.84 -4.72 3.85
N LYS A 363 28.20 -5.61 2.91
CA LYS A 363 29.17 -5.31 1.84
C LYS A 363 28.70 -4.15 0.94
N MET A 364 27.39 -3.99 0.78
CA MET A 364 26.79 -2.93 -0.03
C MET A 364 26.54 -1.62 0.73
N GLY A 365 26.96 -1.55 2.01
CA GLY A 365 26.86 -0.33 2.81
C GLY A 365 25.51 -0.15 3.50
N ALA A 366 24.73 -1.22 3.67
CA ALA A 366 23.50 -1.18 4.45
C ALA A 366 23.75 -0.72 5.88
N ARG A 367 22.86 0.11 6.42
CA ARG A 367 23.02 0.64 7.78
C ARG A 367 22.41 -0.33 8.78
N LYS A 368 23.21 -0.81 9.73
CA LYS A 368 22.72 -1.62 10.85
C LYS A 368 21.73 -0.83 11.70
N MET A 369 20.64 -1.46 12.12
CA MET A 369 19.67 -0.91 13.06
C MET A 369 20.05 -1.30 14.49
N PRO A 370 20.26 -0.34 15.42
CA PRO A 370 20.53 -0.65 16.81
C PRO A 370 19.42 -1.49 17.46
N ILE A 371 19.77 -2.38 18.39
CA ILE A 371 18.80 -3.31 19.00
C ILE A 371 17.62 -2.61 19.68
N ASP A 372 17.83 -1.43 20.27
CA ASP A 372 16.75 -0.66 20.90
C ASP A 372 15.74 -0.12 19.88
N GLU A 373 16.21 0.21 18.67
CA GLU A 373 15.33 0.58 17.57
C GLU A 373 14.59 -0.64 17.02
N VAL A 374 15.24 -1.80 16.96
CA VAL A 374 14.61 -3.08 16.62
C VAL A 374 13.47 -3.40 17.60
N ARG A 375 13.69 -3.28 18.91
CA ARG A 375 12.66 -3.49 19.95
C ARG A 375 11.47 -2.55 19.76
N LYS A 376 11.73 -1.28 19.47
CA LYS A 376 10.66 -0.29 19.17
C LYS A 376 9.89 -0.62 17.89
N ARG A 377 10.53 -1.23 16.89
CA ARG A 377 9.91 -1.58 15.62
C ARG A 377 9.15 -2.90 15.69
N LEU A 378 9.61 -3.84 16.51
CA LEU A 378 9.06 -5.18 16.69
C LEU A 378 8.38 -5.37 18.06
N GLN A 379 7.59 -4.39 18.51
CA GLN A 379 6.95 -4.42 19.84
C GLN A 379 6.03 -5.63 20.07
N ASP A 380 5.55 -6.26 19.00
CA ASP A 380 4.71 -7.45 19.03
C ASP A 380 5.51 -8.77 19.03
N LYS A 381 6.84 -8.68 19.11
CA LYS A 381 7.76 -9.83 19.08
C LYS A 381 8.76 -9.72 20.22
N GLU A 382 9.11 -10.87 20.77
CA GLU A 382 10.20 -10.97 21.72
C GLU A 382 11.55 -10.85 20.99
N VAL A 383 12.35 -9.86 21.42
CA VAL A 383 13.69 -9.57 20.91
C VAL A 383 14.66 -9.66 22.09
N LEU A 384 15.48 -10.70 22.10
CA LEU A 384 16.42 -11.03 23.16
C LEU A 384 17.84 -10.62 22.80
N ASP A 385 18.60 -10.22 23.82
CA ASP A 385 20.04 -10.08 23.70
C ASP A 385 20.72 -11.44 23.47
N LEU A 386 21.92 -11.40 22.90
CA LEU A 386 22.73 -12.59 22.70
C LEU A 386 23.42 -12.99 24.01
N THR A 387 23.42 -14.29 24.30
CA THR A 387 24.20 -14.85 25.40
C THR A 387 25.62 -15.19 24.95
N ASP A 388 26.56 -15.38 25.89
CA ASP A 388 27.90 -15.89 25.59
C ASP A 388 27.88 -17.22 24.83
N LYS A 389 26.88 -18.07 25.10
CA LYS A 389 26.69 -19.34 24.40
C LYS A 389 26.29 -19.12 22.94
N ASP A 390 25.42 -18.14 22.68
CA ASP A 390 25.03 -17.77 21.32
C ASP A 390 26.24 -17.24 20.53
N ILE A 391 27.02 -16.35 21.15
CA ILE A 391 28.24 -15.78 20.56
C ILE A 391 29.27 -16.87 20.22
N LYS A 392 29.54 -17.78 21.16
CA LYS A 392 30.51 -18.88 20.95
C LYS A 392 30.06 -19.92 19.92
N SER A 393 28.76 -20.11 19.73
CA SER A 393 28.22 -21.13 18.81
C SER A 393 27.95 -20.60 17.41
N TYR A 394 28.03 -19.28 17.20
CA TYR A 394 27.80 -18.67 15.89
C TYR A 394 28.93 -19.01 14.92
N LYS A 395 28.54 -19.58 13.77
CA LYS A 395 29.46 -20.01 12.71
C LYS A 395 29.59 -19.01 11.56
N GLY A 396 28.95 -17.85 11.67
CA GLY A 396 29.04 -16.81 10.64
C GLY A 396 30.36 -16.03 10.71
N LYS A 397 30.65 -15.28 9.66
CA LYS A 397 31.92 -14.55 9.52
C LYS A 397 31.97 -13.24 10.30
N ASN A 398 30.82 -12.74 10.76
CA ASN A 398 30.71 -11.42 11.36
C ASN A 398 30.81 -11.49 12.89
N ASN A 399 31.39 -10.45 13.50
CA ASN A 399 31.28 -10.26 14.94
C ASN A 399 29.83 -9.90 15.29
N ILE A 400 29.19 -10.75 16.09
CA ILE A 400 27.80 -10.57 16.51
C ILE A 400 27.67 -9.95 17.91
N ASN A 401 28.76 -9.79 18.64
CA ASN A 401 28.76 -9.01 19.88
C ASN A 401 29.00 -7.52 19.55
N ASP A 402 28.00 -6.90 18.91
CA ASP A 402 28.14 -5.57 18.32
C ASP A 402 27.00 -4.59 18.68
N GLY A 403 26.02 -5.02 19.48
CA GLY A 403 24.84 -4.21 19.84
C GLY A 403 23.79 -4.07 18.72
N TYR A 404 23.97 -4.77 17.60
CA TYR A 404 23.04 -4.79 16.47
C TYR A 404 22.41 -6.15 16.25
N HIS A 405 23.15 -7.23 16.52
CA HIS A 405 22.60 -8.58 16.44
C HIS A 405 21.73 -8.92 17.64
N TYR A 406 20.67 -9.67 17.40
CA TYR A 406 19.71 -10.07 18.41
C TYR A 406 19.19 -11.49 18.13
N LYS A 407 18.55 -12.08 19.13
CA LYS A 407 17.93 -13.40 19.05
C LYS A 407 16.41 -13.27 19.10
N ARG A 408 15.70 -14.01 18.25
CA ARG A 408 14.23 -14.07 18.24
C ARG A 408 13.70 -15.40 17.74
N ILE A 409 12.42 -15.66 18.02
CA ILE A 409 11.73 -16.83 17.49
C ILE A 409 11.18 -16.55 16.09
N ILE A 410 11.45 -17.46 15.15
CA ILE A 410 10.89 -17.51 13.79
C ILE A 410 10.60 -18.98 13.48
N GLY A 411 9.39 -19.31 13.03
CA GLY A 411 9.01 -20.70 12.74
C GLY A 411 9.20 -21.66 13.92
N GLY A 412 8.98 -21.18 15.16
CA GLY A 412 9.15 -21.97 16.38
C GLY A 412 10.60 -22.22 16.82
N LYS A 413 11.60 -21.68 16.12
CA LYS A 413 13.02 -21.84 16.46
C LYS A 413 13.68 -20.50 16.74
N TYR A 414 14.73 -20.50 17.55
CA TYR A 414 15.54 -19.32 17.77
C TYR A 414 16.49 -19.06 16.59
N HIS A 415 16.52 -17.82 16.15
CA HIS A 415 17.45 -17.35 15.12
C HIS A 415 18.18 -16.11 15.61
N ILE A 416 19.48 -16.04 15.27
CA ILE A 416 20.28 -14.82 15.39
C ILE A 416 20.05 -14.00 14.12
N LYS A 417 19.69 -12.73 14.28
CA LYS A 417 19.32 -11.82 13.20
C LYS A 417 20.01 -10.48 13.36
N LEU A 418 20.18 -9.82 12.22
CA LEU A 418 20.55 -8.43 12.09
C LEU A 418 19.45 -7.72 11.32
N MET A 419 19.03 -6.54 11.78
CA MET A 419 18.14 -5.69 11.00
C MET A 419 18.96 -4.58 10.34
N VAL A 420 18.73 -4.36 9.05
CA VAL A 420 19.42 -3.32 8.27
C VAL A 420 18.43 -2.48 7.47
N TYR A 421 18.84 -1.25 7.17
CA TYR A 421 18.22 -0.34 6.19
C TYR A 421 18.95 -0.37 4.87
#